data_AF-A0A7Y2EM76-F1
#
_entry.id   AF-A0A7Y2EM76-F1
#
_cell.length_a   1.000
_cell.length_b   1.000
_cell.length_c   1.000
_cell.angle_alpha   90.00
_cell.angle_beta   90.00
_cell.angle_gamma   90.00
#
_symmetry.space_group_name_H-M   'P 1'
#
loop_
_entity.id
_entity.type
_entity.pdbx_description
1 polymer ?
#
loop_
_entity_poly.entity_id
_entity_poly.type
_entity_poly.pdbx_seq_one_letter_code
_entity_poly.pdbx_strand_id
1 'polypeptide(L)'
;YQTREADNGARHLIAGPYLGLCVDADDGTLHSTGADADDNSITTANGTCAGGNDEDGITLPGTMEPGGMYSLNISMPTGASIEDCLVDGWIDFNADGDFGDAGEQILTAFNVAAGSGDNPANFTVPAAAQLGTTYSRFRCTRSGSAGPTGEEDNGEVEDYPVVLAITPDRQIPVMGPGALALTCLFLTLLAARRRRAS
;
A
#
# COMPACT_ATOMS: atom_id res chain seq x y z
N TYR A 1 -8.49 9.10 -5.10
CA TYR A 1 -7.46 8.25 -5.72
C TYR A 1 -7.92 7.90 -7.13
N GLN A 2 -7.00 7.92 -8.10
CA GLN A 2 -7.26 7.94 -9.54
C GLN A 2 -7.79 6.59 -10.09
N THR A 3 -9.06 6.27 -9.85
CA THR A 3 -9.74 5.06 -10.38
C THR A 3 -10.57 5.34 -11.63
N ARG A 4 -10.79 6.59 -12.04
CA ARG A 4 -11.88 6.96 -12.98
C ARG A 4 -11.35 6.99 -14.39
N GLU A 5 -12.08 6.48 -15.38
CA GLU A 5 -11.68 6.63 -16.78
C GLU A 5 -11.42 8.11 -17.14
N ALA A 6 -12.25 9.02 -16.60
CA ALA A 6 -12.10 10.47 -16.75
C ALA A 6 -10.77 11.04 -16.18
N ASP A 7 -10.16 10.34 -15.22
CA ASP A 7 -8.89 10.65 -14.60
C ASP A 7 -7.77 9.72 -15.12
N ASN A 8 -8.03 9.00 -16.22
CA ASN A 8 -7.19 7.93 -16.76
C ASN A 8 -6.83 6.86 -15.73
N GLY A 9 -7.79 6.46 -14.89
CA GLY A 9 -7.62 5.39 -13.90
C GLY A 9 -7.09 4.09 -14.51
N ALA A 10 -6.48 3.28 -13.64
CA ALA A 10 -6.11 1.91 -14.00
C ALA A 10 -7.37 1.16 -14.46
N ARG A 11 -7.21 0.36 -15.50
CA ARG A 11 -8.27 -0.47 -16.09
C ARG A 11 -7.63 -1.58 -16.89
N HIS A 12 -8.17 -2.77 -16.82
CA HIS A 12 -7.59 -3.95 -17.46
C HIS A 12 -8.62 -4.69 -18.28
N LEU A 13 -8.21 -5.24 -19.43
CA LEU A 13 -9.03 -6.26 -20.09
C LEU A 13 -8.86 -7.58 -19.33
N ILE A 14 -9.96 -8.27 -19.01
CA ILE A 14 -9.93 -9.60 -18.38
C ILE A 14 -9.35 -10.63 -19.37
N ALA A 15 -8.03 -10.70 -19.39
CA ALA A 15 -7.24 -11.64 -20.16
C ALA A 15 -5.90 -11.82 -19.45
N GLY A 16 -5.36 -13.04 -19.41
CA GLY A 16 -4.05 -13.27 -18.79
C GLY A 16 -4.11 -13.47 -17.28
N PRO A 17 -3.04 -13.10 -16.55
CA PRO A 17 -2.89 -13.47 -15.14
C PRO A 17 -3.82 -12.67 -14.24
N TYR A 18 -4.20 -13.27 -13.12
CA TYR A 18 -4.96 -12.65 -12.04
C TYR A 18 -4.53 -13.27 -10.70
N LEU A 19 -4.65 -12.52 -9.62
CA LEU A 19 -4.35 -12.96 -8.26
C LEU A 19 -5.61 -13.56 -7.63
N GLY A 20 -5.48 -14.12 -6.42
CA GLY A 20 -6.68 -14.49 -5.69
C GLY A 20 -7.46 -15.67 -6.28
N LEU A 21 -8.75 -15.78 -6.03
CA LEU A 21 -9.59 -16.90 -6.50
C LEU A 21 -10.45 -16.57 -7.72
N CYS A 22 -10.60 -15.29 -8.03
CA CYS A 22 -11.34 -14.83 -9.19
C CYS A 22 -10.81 -13.46 -9.65
N VAL A 23 -11.29 -13.00 -10.80
CA VAL A 23 -11.08 -11.66 -11.33
C VAL A 23 -12.33 -11.22 -12.05
N ASP A 24 -12.72 -9.95 -11.94
CA ASP A 24 -13.79 -9.35 -12.73
C ASP A 24 -13.31 -8.14 -13.58
N ALA A 25 -14.24 -7.39 -14.17
CA ALA A 25 -13.88 -6.37 -15.16
C ALA A 25 -13.80 -5.00 -14.50
N ASP A 26 -12.58 -4.49 -14.36
CA ASP A 26 -12.36 -3.09 -13.99
C ASP A 26 -12.50 -2.18 -15.22
N ASP A 27 -13.71 -1.66 -15.44
CA ASP A 27 -14.04 -0.78 -16.57
C ASP A 27 -13.79 0.71 -16.30
N GLY A 28 -13.25 1.04 -15.11
CA GLY A 28 -12.95 2.41 -14.70
C GLY A 28 -14.17 3.33 -14.52
N THR A 29 -15.39 2.77 -14.52
CA THR A 29 -16.64 3.55 -14.35
C THR A 29 -17.18 3.56 -12.93
N LEU A 30 -16.68 2.68 -12.05
CA LEU A 30 -17.24 2.44 -10.72
C LEU A 30 -16.25 2.81 -9.63
N HIS A 31 -16.67 3.72 -8.74
CA HIS A 31 -15.84 4.30 -7.66
C HIS A 31 -16.56 4.21 -6.33
N SER A 32 -15.87 3.71 -5.32
CA SER A 32 -16.31 3.82 -3.94
C SER A 32 -15.15 4.16 -3.03
N THR A 33 -15.50 4.64 -1.83
CA THR A 33 -14.53 4.83 -0.75
C THR A 33 -13.94 3.51 -0.25
N GLY A 34 -14.58 2.38 -0.54
CA GLY A 34 -14.15 1.05 -0.16
C GLY A 34 -13.21 0.38 -1.17
N ALA A 35 -13.05 0.95 -2.37
CA ALA A 35 -12.50 0.25 -3.53
C ALA A 35 -13.31 -1.03 -3.87
N ASP A 36 -14.63 -0.98 -3.63
CA ASP A 36 -15.57 -2.10 -3.74
C ASP A 36 -16.67 -1.88 -4.79
N ALA A 37 -16.45 -0.94 -5.71
CA ALA A 37 -17.52 -0.39 -6.55
C ALA A 37 -17.79 -1.25 -7.78
N ASP A 38 -16.75 -1.88 -8.29
CA ASP A 38 -16.67 -2.80 -9.42
C ASP A 38 -16.97 -4.25 -9.05
N ASP A 39 -16.92 -4.62 -7.76
CA ASP A 39 -17.23 -5.94 -7.14
C ASP A 39 -18.64 -6.51 -7.41
N ASN A 40 -19.44 -5.87 -8.27
CA ASN A 40 -20.79 -6.29 -8.60
C ASN A 40 -20.92 -6.98 -9.97
N SER A 41 -19.83 -7.10 -10.76
CA SER A 41 -19.90 -7.67 -12.11
C SER A 41 -19.65 -9.19 -12.13
N ILE A 42 -20.58 -9.94 -11.52
CA ILE A 42 -20.60 -11.41 -11.54
C ILE A 42 -20.63 -12.04 -12.96
N THR A 43 -20.90 -11.23 -13.99
CA THR A 43 -21.16 -11.70 -15.37
C THR A 43 -19.93 -11.77 -16.27
N THR A 44 -18.79 -11.18 -15.87
CA THR A 44 -17.56 -11.17 -16.67
C THR A 44 -16.37 -11.85 -15.98
N ALA A 45 -16.57 -12.46 -14.81
CA ALA A 45 -15.47 -12.98 -14.01
C ALA A 45 -14.89 -14.31 -14.50
N ASN A 46 -13.57 -14.49 -14.34
CA ASN A 46 -12.95 -15.82 -14.30
C ASN A 46 -12.91 -16.29 -12.84
N GLY A 47 -13.40 -17.49 -12.55
CA GLY A 47 -13.46 -18.01 -11.17
C GLY A 47 -14.82 -17.80 -10.50
N THR A 48 -14.86 -17.79 -9.16
CA THR A 48 -16.08 -17.53 -8.38
C THR A 48 -15.75 -16.63 -7.20
N CYS A 49 -16.08 -15.34 -7.32
CA CYS A 49 -15.84 -14.35 -6.28
C CYS A 49 -16.78 -14.57 -5.09
N ALA A 50 -16.19 -14.73 -3.90
CA ALA A 50 -16.96 -14.95 -2.68
C ALA A 50 -17.62 -13.64 -2.24
N GLY A 51 -18.87 -13.42 -2.67
CA GLY A 51 -19.60 -12.19 -2.36
C GLY A 51 -19.48 -11.11 -3.44
N GLY A 52 -18.80 -11.38 -4.55
CA GLY A 52 -18.61 -10.46 -5.67
C GLY A 52 -17.24 -9.78 -5.71
N ASN A 53 -16.55 -9.72 -4.58
CA ASN A 53 -15.24 -9.09 -4.41
C ASN A 53 -14.12 -10.02 -4.91
N ASP A 54 -13.32 -9.53 -5.86
CA ASP A 54 -12.10 -10.15 -6.39
C ASP A 54 -10.82 -9.62 -5.74
N GLU A 55 -10.95 -8.72 -4.77
CA GLU A 55 -9.90 -8.12 -3.95
C GLU A 55 -9.42 -9.08 -2.84
N ASP A 56 -9.10 -10.31 -3.25
CA ASP A 56 -8.57 -11.37 -2.41
C ASP A 56 -7.13 -11.78 -2.76
N GLY A 57 -6.51 -11.08 -3.72
CA GLY A 57 -5.14 -11.28 -4.15
C GLY A 57 -4.08 -10.69 -3.22
N ILE A 58 -4.39 -9.66 -2.43
CA ILE A 58 -3.40 -8.97 -1.57
C ILE A 58 -3.85 -8.96 -0.09
N THR A 59 -2.94 -9.37 0.79
CA THR A 59 -3.09 -9.16 2.24
C THR A 59 -2.08 -8.12 2.72
N LEU A 60 -2.58 -6.94 3.08
CA LEU A 60 -1.78 -5.86 3.63
C LEU A 60 -1.57 -6.01 5.15
N PRO A 61 -0.48 -5.44 5.70
CA PRO A 61 -0.37 -5.25 7.14
C PRO A 61 -1.53 -4.38 7.63
N GLY A 62 -1.82 -4.46 8.94
CA GLY A 62 -2.79 -3.57 9.57
C GLY A 62 -2.32 -2.12 9.61
N THR A 63 -2.42 -1.46 10.76
CA THR A 63 -1.91 -0.09 10.91
C THR A 63 -0.40 -0.02 10.67
N MET A 64 0.02 0.86 9.77
CA MET A 64 1.42 1.12 9.45
C MET A 64 1.87 2.48 10.00
N GLU A 65 3.14 2.58 10.38
CA GLU A 65 3.77 3.77 10.94
C GLU A 65 4.76 4.36 9.94
N PRO A 66 4.84 5.71 9.82
CA PRO A 66 5.89 6.35 9.04
C PRO A 66 7.30 5.90 9.45
N GLY A 67 8.12 5.54 8.46
CA GLY A 67 9.48 5.03 8.66
C GLY A 67 9.56 3.56 9.06
N GLY A 68 8.42 2.85 9.15
CA GLY A 68 8.38 1.42 9.43
C GLY A 68 8.72 0.55 8.21
N MET A 69 9.12 -0.69 8.48
CA MET A 69 9.27 -1.75 7.48
C MET A 69 8.20 -2.79 7.71
N TYR A 70 7.52 -3.18 6.64
CA TYR A 70 6.37 -4.08 6.67
C TYR A 70 6.49 -5.16 5.61
N SER A 71 5.69 -6.21 5.76
CA SER A 71 5.48 -7.23 4.74
C SER A 71 4.00 -7.26 4.39
N LEU A 72 3.71 -7.38 3.09
CA LEU A 72 2.43 -7.81 2.56
C LEU A 72 2.55 -9.25 2.07
N ASN A 73 1.41 -9.89 1.79
CA ASN A 73 1.35 -11.17 1.12
C ASN A 73 0.56 -11.05 -0.19
N ILE A 74 1.08 -11.67 -1.25
CA ILE A 74 0.39 -11.79 -2.54
C ILE A 74 -0.05 -13.25 -2.69
N SER A 75 -1.35 -13.46 -2.82
CA SER A 75 -2.00 -14.76 -2.90
C SER A 75 -2.18 -15.19 -4.36
N MET A 76 -1.64 -16.35 -4.71
CA MET A 76 -1.83 -17.02 -6.00
C MET A 76 -2.21 -18.49 -5.76
N PRO A 77 -3.47 -18.77 -5.38
CA PRO A 77 -3.96 -20.12 -5.09
C PRO A 77 -3.74 -21.09 -6.27
N THR A 78 -3.51 -22.36 -5.95
CA THR A 78 -3.37 -23.39 -6.98
C THR A 78 -4.65 -23.47 -7.83
N GLY A 79 -4.51 -23.23 -9.13
CA GLY A 79 -5.60 -23.32 -10.10
C GLY A 79 -6.45 -22.05 -10.24
N ALA A 80 -6.02 -20.93 -9.63
CA ALA A 80 -6.55 -19.60 -9.93
C ALA A 80 -6.11 -19.14 -11.33
N SER A 81 -5.00 -18.42 -11.45
CA SER A 81 -4.38 -18.14 -12.74
C SER A 81 -3.57 -19.34 -13.27
N ILE A 82 -3.55 -19.49 -14.60
CA ILE A 82 -2.66 -20.43 -15.32
C ILE A 82 -1.37 -19.76 -15.80
N GLU A 83 -1.24 -18.44 -15.62
CA GLU A 83 -0.11 -17.62 -16.04
C GLU A 83 0.58 -16.96 -14.85
N ASP A 84 1.89 -16.78 -14.96
CA ASP A 84 2.66 -15.99 -14.01
C ASP A 84 2.26 -14.52 -14.08
N CYS A 85 2.30 -13.86 -12.94
CA CYS A 85 1.94 -12.46 -12.78
C CYS A 85 3.17 -11.62 -12.40
N LEU A 86 3.38 -10.51 -13.11
CA LEU A 86 4.27 -9.44 -12.69
C LEU A 86 3.44 -8.37 -11.99
N VAL A 87 3.67 -8.23 -10.67
CA VAL A 87 2.93 -7.31 -9.80
C VAL A 87 3.72 -6.00 -9.61
N ASP A 88 3.12 -4.90 -10.03
CA ASP A 88 3.52 -3.56 -9.62
C ASP A 88 2.55 -3.04 -8.55
N GLY A 89 3.07 -2.32 -7.55
CA GLY A 89 2.28 -1.93 -6.38
C GLY A 89 2.66 -0.54 -5.87
N TRP A 90 1.66 0.24 -5.47
CA TRP A 90 1.79 1.61 -4.98
C TRP A 90 0.96 1.84 -3.71
N ILE A 91 1.42 2.78 -2.87
CA ILE A 91 0.65 3.33 -1.75
C ILE A 91 0.72 4.86 -1.82
N ASP A 92 -0.43 5.53 -1.77
CA ASP A 92 -0.57 6.99 -1.71
C ASP A 92 -0.14 7.46 -0.31
N PHE A 93 1.18 7.60 -0.11
CA PHE A 93 1.77 7.87 1.20
C PHE A 93 1.58 9.32 1.63
N ASN A 94 1.40 10.24 0.69
CA ASN A 94 1.18 11.65 0.97
C ASN A 94 -0.32 12.01 1.10
N ALA A 95 -1.21 11.05 0.81
CA ALA A 95 -2.67 11.16 0.88
C ALA A 95 -3.24 12.31 0.02
N ASP A 96 -2.66 12.55 -1.16
CA ASP A 96 -3.14 13.57 -2.09
C ASP A 96 -4.07 13.03 -3.19
N GLY A 97 -4.29 11.71 -3.20
CA GLY A 97 -5.22 11.06 -4.09
C GLY A 97 -4.60 10.64 -5.42
N ASP A 98 -3.29 10.53 -5.54
CA ASP A 98 -2.63 9.81 -6.62
C ASP A 98 -1.47 8.91 -6.18
N PHE A 99 -0.78 8.32 -7.16
CA PHE A 99 0.29 7.34 -6.96
C PHE A 99 1.57 7.73 -7.73
N GLY A 100 1.60 8.97 -8.23
CA GLY A 100 2.62 9.47 -9.14
C GLY A 100 3.89 9.95 -8.45
N ASP A 101 3.93 9.95 -7.12
CA ASP A 101 5.02 10.57 -6.38
C ASP A 101 6.19 9.63 -6.09
N ALA A 102 7.35 10.27 -5.90
CA ALA A 102 8.57 9.57 -5.55
C ALA A 102 8.44 8.89 -4.19
N GLY A 103 8.60 7.57 -4.17
CA GLY A 103 8.55 6.74 -2.97
C GLY A 103 7.21 6.06 -2.72
N GLU A 104 6.23 6.22 -3.62
CA GLU A 104 4.92 5.56 -3.52
C GLU A 104 4.90 4.16 -4.12
N GLN A 105 5.75 3.88 -5.11
CA GLN A 105 5.90 2.53 -5.66
C GLN A 105 6.62 1.62 -4.65
N ILE A 106 5.93 0.59 -4.18
CA ILE A 106 6.42 -0.39 -3.21
C ILE A 106 6.81 -1.73 -3.84
N LEU A 107 6.28 -2.05 -5.03
CA LEU A 107 6.64 -3.23 -5.82
C LEU A 107 6.90 -2.84 -7.27
N THR A 108 7.92 -3.44 -7.88
CA THR A 108 8.27 -3.25 -9.29
C THR A 108 8.42 -4.61 -9.95
N ALA A 109 7.48 -4.96 -10.84
CA ALA A 109 7.43 -6.22 -11.57
C ALA A 109 7.76 -7.45 -10.69
N PHE A 110 7.16 -7.53 -9.50
CA PHE A 110 7.36 -8.64 -8.58
C PHE A 110 6.73 -9.91 -9.15
N ASN A 111 7.56 -10.93 -9.42
CA ASN A 111 7.10 -12.13 -10.09
C ASN A 111 6.40 -13.11 -9.14
N VAL A 112 5.14 -13.40 -9.44
CA VAL A 112 4.28 -14.36 -8.73
C VAL A 112 3.97 -15.50 -9.70
N ALA A 113 4.50 -16.69 -9.41
CA ALA A 113 4.32 -17.84 -10.28
C ALA A 113 2.91 -18.43 -10.14
N ALA A 114 2.33 -18.92 -11.23
CA ALA A 114 1.00 -19.53 -11.24
C ALA A 114 0.89 -20.65 -10.19
N GLY A 115 -0.12 -20.54 -9.31
CA GLY A 115 -0.38 -21.51 -8.26
C GLY A 115 0.68 -21.60 -7.15
N SER A 116 1.52 -20.58 -6.97
CA SER A 116 2.59 -20.57 -5.97
C SER A 116 2.10 -20.49 -4.51
N GLY A 117 0.82 -20.17 -4.28
CA GLY A 117 0.27 -19.93 -2.95
C GLY A 117 0.63 -18.54 -2.44
N ASP A 118 1.23 -18.48 -1.26
CA ASP A 118 1.61 -17.23 -0.58
C ASP A 118 2.98 -16.71 -1.03
N ASN A 119 3.03 -15.44 -1.43
CA ASN A 119 4.24 -14.76 -1.89
C ASN A 119 4.46 -13.49 -1.06
N PRO A 120 5.22 -13.57 0.05
CA PRO A 120 5.47 -12.41 0.90
C PRO A 120 6.43 -11.41 0.24
N ALA A 121 6.12 -10.12 0.34
CA ALA A 121 6.96 -9.04 -0.17
C ALA A 121 7.13 -7.94 0.89
N ASN A 122 8.35 -7.44 1.04
CA ASN A 122 8.69 -6.40 2.02
C ASN A 122 8.70 -5.02 1.38
N PHE A 123 8.28 -4.02 2.13
CA PHE A 123 8.33 -2.62 1.73
C PHE A 123 8.57 -1.71 2.95
N THR A 124 8.87 -0.44 2.67
CA THR A 124 9.09 0.58 3.69
C THR A 124 8.12 1.73 3.52
N VAL A 125 7.56 2.21 4.63
CA VAL A 125 6.75 3.43 4.65
C VAL A 125 7.69 4.63 4.75
N PRO A 126 7.60 5.65 3.88
CA PRO A 126 8.37 6.87 4.00
C PRO A 126 8.19 7.53 5.38
N ALA A 127 9.26 8.08 5.94
CA ALA A 127 9.19 8.79 7.23
C ALA A 127 8.32 10.06 7.17
N ALA A 128 8.09 10.58 5.96
CA ALA A 128 7.25 11.75 5.70
C ALA A 128 5.79 11.40 5.36
N ALA A 129 5.39 10.12 5.46
CA ALA A 129 4.05 9.70 5.11
C ALA A 129 2.99 10.38 5.98
N GLN A 130 1.89 10.79 5.36
CA GLN A 130 0.79 11.48 5.99
C GLN A 130 -0.08 10.49 6.79
N LEU A 131 -0.41 10.84 8.03
CA LEU A 131 -1.29 10.01 8.85
C LEU A 131 -2.74 10.11 8.37
N GLY A 132 -3.45 8.98 8.40
CA GLY A 132 -4.84 8.89 7.99
C GLY A 132 -5.15 7.59 7.24
N THR A 133 -6.37 7.50 6.73
CA THR A 133 -6.73 6.49 5.74
C THR A 133 -6.37 7.00 4.36
N THR A 134 -5.71 6.17 3.58
CA THR A 134 -5.34 6.40 2.19
C THR A 134 -5.51 5.08 1.41
N TYR A 135 -5.01 5.00 0.18
CA TYR A 135 -5.24 3.87 -0.71
C TYR A 135 -3.92 3.25 -1.20
N SER A 136 -4.01 1.98 -1.59
CA SER A 136 -2.96 1.25 -2.30
C SER A 136 -3.53 0.65 -3.57
N ARG A 137 -2.68 0.50 -4.58
CA ARG A 137 -3.01 -0.13 -5.86
C ARG A 137 -2.00 -1.20 -6.20
N PHE A 138 -2.48 -2.32 -6.69
CA PHE A 138 -1.68 -3.40 -7.26
C PHE A 138 -2.16 -3.67 -8.68
N ARG A 139 -1.22 -3.91 -9.59
CA ARG A 139 -1.52 -4.26 -10.97
C ARG A 139 -0.78 -5.52 -11.31
N CYS A 140 -1.53 -6.55 -11.65
CA CYS A 140 -1.00 -7.82 -12.11
C CYS A 140 -1.04 -7.86 -13.64
N THR A 141 0.09 -8.08 -14.30
CA THR A 141 0.16 -8.17 -15.78
C THR A 141 1.20 -9.19 -16.23
N ARG A 142 1.21 -9.54 -17.52
CA ARG A 142 2.24 -10.42 -18.12
C ARG A 142 3.63 -9.78 -18.19
N SER A 143 3.70 -8.46 -18.34
CA SER A 143 4.93 -7.73 -18.71
C SER A 143 5.38 -6.68 -17.69
N GLY A 144 4.66 -6.53 -16.58
CA GLY A 144 4.77 -5.38 -15.70
C GLY A 144 3.95 -4.21 -16.26
N SER A 145 3.48 -3.36 -15.35
CA SER A 145 2.66 -2.21 -15.67
C SER A 145 3.51 -0.99 -16.06
N ALA A 146 3.01 -0.20 -17.00
CA ALA A 146 3.62 1.09 -17.34
C ALA A 146 3.49 2.15 -16.22
N GLY A 147 2.57 1.95 -15.27
CA GLY A 147 2.35 2.86 -14.16
C GLY A 147 1.04 2.62 -13.39
N PRO A 148 0.71 3.48 -12.41
CA PRO A 148 -0.47 3.30 -11.58
C PRO A 148 -1.80 3.65 -12.30
N THR A 149 -1.73 4.16 -13.53
CA THR A 149 -2.87 4.67 -14.32
C THR A 149 -2.86 4.09 -15.73
N GLY A 150 -3.96 4.25 -16.46
CA GLY A 150 -4.10 3.84 -17.85
C GLY A 150 -4.52 2.38 -18.06
N GLU A 151 -4.84 2.08 -19.31
CA GLU A 151 -5.28 0.75 -19.75
C GLU A 151 -4.12 -0.20 -19.95
N GLU A 152 -4.31 -1.45 -19.53
CA GLU A 152 -3.48 -2.58 -19.96
C GLU A 152 -4.38 -3.63 -20.64
N ASP A 153 -3.84 -4.30 -21.65
CA ASP A 153 -4.59 -5.25 -22.49
C ASP A 153 -4.76 -6.65 -21.85
N ASN A 154 -4.28 -6.80 -20.62
CA ASN A 154 -4.30 -8.02 -19.84
C ASN A 154 -4.19 -7.70 -18.34
N GLY A 155 -4.55 -8.67 -17.52
CA GLY A 155 -4.32 -8.64 -16.09
C GLY A 155 -5.53 -8.27 -15.27
N GLU A 156 -5.25 -7.76 -14.08
CA GLU A 156 -6.22 -7.17 -13.13
C GLU A 156 -5.63 -5.95 -12.41
N VAL A 157 -6.52 -5.19 -11.79
CA VAL A 157 -6.22 -4.12 -10.84
C VAL A 157 -6.80 -4.52 -9.49
N GLU A 158 -6.09 -4.18 -8.43
CA GLU A 158 -6.35 -4.63 -7.06
C GLU A 158 -6.15 -3.42 -6.13
N ASP A 159 -7.24 -2.80 -5.67
CA ASP A 159 -7.21 -1.56 -4.89
C ASP A 159 -7.65 -1.79 -3.43
N TYR A 160 -6.93 -1.23 -2.44
CA TYR A 160 -7.24 -1.44 -1.03
C TYR A 160 -7.10 -0.16 -0.20
N PRO A 161 -7.95 0.05 0.83
CA PRO A 161 -7.72 1.08 1.83
C PRO A 161 -6.59 0.66 2.78
N VAL A 162 -5.72 1.61 3.13
CA VAL A 162 -4.65 1.43 4.13
C VAL A 162 -4.74 2.50 5.21
N VAL A 163 -4.21 2.20 6.40
CA VAL A 163 -4.20 3.12 7.55
C VAL A 163 -2.79 3.41 8.01
N LEU A 164 -2.41 4.69 7.92
CA LEU A 164 -1.15 5.22 8.44
C LEU A 164 -1.41 5.93 9.78
N ALA A 165 -0.86 5.42 10.87
CA ALA A 165 -1.02 6.02 12.18
C ALA A 165 0.23 5.81 13.04
N ILE A 166 0.38 6.63 14.08
CA ILE A 166 1.36 6.36 15.15
C ILE A 166 0.66 5.48 16.18
N THR A 167 1.16 4.28 16.42
CA THR A 167 0.63 3.46 17.51
C THR A 167 1.21 3.93 18.84
N PRO A 168 0.40 4.16 19.89
CA PRO A 168 0.90 4.64 21.17
C PRO A 168 1.85 3.67 21.89
N ASP A 169 2.03 2.44 21.41
CA ASP A 169 2.82 1.41 22.10
C ASP A 169 4.34 1.61 21.97
N ARG A 170 4.77 2.59 21.18
CA ARG A 170 6.11 3.19 21.30
C ARG A 170 6.14 4.36 22.28
N GLN A 171 5.41 4.25 23.39
CA GLN A 171 5.72 5.07 24.56
C GLN A 171 7.17 4.79 24.96
N ILE A 172 8.04 5.76 24.69
CA ILE A 172 9.27 5.97 25.46
C ILE A 172 8.88 5.69 26.90
N PRO A 173 9.54 4.75 27.62
CA PRO A 173 9.19 4.46 28.99
C PRO A 173 9.08 5.79 29.70
N VAL A 174 7.86 6.16 30.11
CA VAL A 174 7.61 7.38 30.84
C VAL A 174 8.47 7.23 32.07
N MET A 175 9.64 7.88 32.05
CA MET A 175 10.45 7.98 33.23
C MET A 175 9.54 8.69 34.21
N GLY A 176 9.05 7.94 35.20
CA GLY A 176 8.22 8.48 36.25
C GLY A 176 8.94 9.69 36.89
N PRO A 177 8.23 10.53 37.65
CA PRO A 177 8.73 11.82 38.14
C PRO A 177 9.98 11.80 39.06
N GLY A 178 10.77 10.72 39.08
CA GLY A 178 12.02 10.57 39.81
C GLY A 178 13.32 10.47 38.99
N ALA A 179 13.29 10.42 37.64
CA ALA A 179 14.55 10.30 36.87
C ALA A 179 15.08 11.67 36.41
N LEU A 180 15.56 12.45 37.37
CA LEU A 180 16.42 13.59 37.09
C LEU A 180 17.88 13.12 37.10
N ALA A 181 18.43 12.74 35.94
CA ALA A 181 19.89 12.74 35.76
C ALA A 181 20.29 12.66 34.28
N LEU A 182 21.11 13.63 33.85
CA LEU A 182 22.06 13.59 32.73
C LEU A 182 21.45 13.28 31.35
N THR A 183 21.39 14.19 30.39
CA THR A 183 22.48 15.07 29.92
C THR A 183 21.87 16.10 28.95
N CYS A 184 21.99 17.39 29.28
CA CYS A 184 22.09 18.43 28.25
C CYS A 184 23.15 19.43 28.73
N LEU A 185 24.41 18.98 28.63
CA LEU A 185 25.58 19.84 28.72
C LEU A 185 25.84 20.41 27.33
N PHE A 186 25.00 21.27 26.78
CA PHE A 186 25.38 22.23 25.72
C PHE A 186 24.33 23.35 25.63
N LEU A 187 24.83 24.60 25.59
CA LEU A 187 24.13 25.91 25.62
C LEU A 187 23.64 26.32 27.02
N THR A 188 24.11 27.38 27.69
CA THR A 188 24.75 28.63 27.28
C THR A 188 25.59 29.20 28.43
N LEU A 189 26.93 29.24 28.29
CA LEU A 189 27.80 30.00 29.21
C LEU A 189 27.85 31.47 28.74
N LEU A 190 26.73 32.19 28.85
CA LEU A 190 26.72 33.62 28.61
C LEU A 190 25.68 34.36 29.47
N ALA A 191 25.91 34.40 30.79
CA ALA A 191 25.45 35.38 31.78
C ALA A 191 25.63 34.75 33.18
N ALA A 192 26.17 35.34 34.23
CA ALA A 192 26.53 36.70 34.51
C ALA A 192 27.65 36.76 35.58
N ARG A 193 28.56 37.71 35.33
CA ARG A 193 29.45 38.45 36.24
C ARG A 193 29.28 38.28 37.77
N ARG A 194 30.47 38.11 38.38
CA ARG A 194 31.08 38.89 39.48
C ARG A 194 30.44 38.83 40.88
N ARG A 195 31.21 38.24 41.81
CA ARG A 195 31.49 38.64 43.21
C ARG A 195 32.10 37.38 43.87
N ARG A 196 33.28 37.31 44.49
CA ARG A 196 34.24 38.24 45.08
C ARG A 196 35.62 37.53 45.09
N ALA A 197 36.68 38.27 44.83
CA ALA A 197 38.05 37.93 45.24
C ALA A 197 38.69 39.22 45.77
N SER A 198 39.60 39.04 46.74
CA SER A 198 40.10 40.00 47.74
C SER A 198 39.20 40.20 48.95
#